data_AF-A0A967WCG5-F1
#
_entry.id   AF-A0A967WCG5-F1
#
_cell.length_a   1.000
_cell.length_b   1.000
_cell.length_c   1.000
_cell.angle_alpha   90.00
_cell.angle_beta   90.00
_cell.angle_gamma   90.00
#
_symmetry.space_group_name_H-M   'P 1'
#
loop_
_entity.id
_entity.type
_entity.pdbx_description
1 polymer ?
#
loop_
_entity_poly.entity_id
_entity_poly.type
_entity_poly.pdbx_seq_one_letter_code
_entity_poly.pdbx_strand_id
1 'polypeptide(L)'
;QLSFAATLGLILFAPAIQRFFERGLVRVSSGDRARQVLRFLNEALILTLAAQILTIPLVITHFGRFSLVAPLANLLILPAQPPIMGLGGAAAITGMAPFLEP
;
A
#
# COMPACT_ATOMS: atom_id res chain seq x y z
N GLN A 1 -16.43 -6.82 -7.73
CA GLN A 1 -14.97 -6.93 -7.93
C GLN A 1 -14.26 -5.85 -7.10
N LEU A 2 -13.53 -6.24 -6.05
CA LEU A 2 -12.86 -5.29 -5.13
C LEU A 2 -11.79 -4.45 -5.83
N SER A 3 -11.01 -5.04 -6.75
CA SER A 3 -9.94 -4.35 -7.46
C SER A 3 -10.45 -3.20 -8.35
N PHE A 4 -11.64 -3.34 -8.96
CA PHE A 4 -12.24 -2.25 -9.74
C PHE A 4 -12.59 -1.05 -8.87
N ALA A 5 -13.21 -1.29 -7.71
CA ALA A 5 -13.55 -0.24 -6.74
C ALA A 5 -12.29 0.41 -6.16
N ALA A 6 -11.24 -0.37 -5.89
CA ALA A 6 -9.95 0.15 -5.44
C ALA A 6 -9.32 1.09 -6.47
N THR A 7 -9.24 0.67 -7.73
CA THR A 7 -8.68 1.50 -8.81
C THR A 7 -9.48 2.78 -9.03
N LEU A 8 -10.81 2.69 -9.00
CA LEU A 8 -11.67 3.88 -9.10
C LEU A 8 -11.48 4.83 -7.91
N GLY A 9 -11.34 4.29 -6.70
CA GLY A 9 -11.03 5.06 -5.49
C GLY A 9 -9.69 5.77 -5.59
N LEU A 10 -8.65 5.10 -6.11
CA LEU A 10 -7.36 5.71 -6.38
C LEU A 10 -7.48 6.87 -7.37
N ILE A 11 -8.15 6.69 -8.50
CA ILE A 11 -8.27 7.74 -9.53
C ILE A 11 -9.02 8.97 -8.99
N LEU A 12 -10.10 8.76 -8.24
CA LEU A 12 -10.96 9.86 -7.77
C LEU A 12 -10.40 10.56 -6.54
N PHE A 13 -9.83 9.82 -5.58
CA PHE A 13 -9.50 10.34 -4.25
C PHE A 13 -8.01 10.50 -3.98
N ALA A 14 -7.11 9.79 -4.66
CA ALA A 14 -5.67 9.96 -4.45
C ALA A 14 -5.20 11.42 -4.63
N PRO A 15 -5.58 12.16 -5.70
CA PRO A 15 -5.10 13.54 -5.87
C PRO A 15 -5.63 14.50 -4.80
N ALA A 16 -6.84 14.26 -4.26
CA ALA A 16 -7.40 15.08 -3.19
C ALA A 16 -6.67 14.86 -1.86
N ILE A 17 -6.41 13.59 -1.51
CA ILE A 17 -5.73 13.20 -0.27
C ILE A 17 -4.26 13.61 -0.33
N GLN A 18 -3.61 13.48 -1.50
CA GLN A 18 -2.23 13.91 -1.71
C GLN A 18 -2.05 15.40 -1.41
N ARG A 19 -2.93 16.26 -1.95
CA ARG A 19 -2.90 17.71 -1.68
C ARG A 19 -3.10 18.04 -0.21
N PHE A 20 -3.92 17.28 0.51
CA PHE A 20 -4.13 17.45 1.95
C PHE A 20 -2.85 17.13 2.74
N PHE A 21 -2.21 16.01 2.43
CA PHE A 21 -0.98 15.57 3.09
C PHE A 21 0.23 16.43 2.74
N GLU A 22 0.38 16.89 1.50
CA GLU A 22 1.44 17.80 1.09
C GLU A 22 1.39 19.12 1.88
N ARG A 23 0.20 19.69 2.09
CA ARG A 23 0.01 20.89 2.92
C ARG A 23 0.39 20.67 4.39
N GLY A 24 0.13 19.48 4.93
CA GLY A 24 0.51 19.12 6.29
C GLY A 24 2.02 18.87 6.46
N LEU A 25 2.63 18.22 5.47
CA LEU A 25 4.04 17.82 5.50
C LEU A 25 4.99 19.02 5.44
N VAL A 26 4.63 20.08 4.71
CA VAL A 26 5.38 21.35 4.65
C VAL A 26 5.53 21.98 6.04
N ARG A 27 4.62 21.69 6.98
CA ARG A 27 4.64 22.25 8.35
C ARG A 27 5.55 21.51 9.33
N VAL A 28 6.01 20.29 9.00
CA VAL A 28 6.56 19.37 10.00
C VAL A 28 8.05 19.03 9.78
N SER A 29 8.65 19.29 8.61
CA SER A 29 9.96 18.69 8.28
C SER A 29 11.10 19.68 8.01
N SER A 30 12.15 19.63 8.85
CA SER A 30 13.39 20.43 8.75
C SER A 30 14.66 19.65 8.31
N GLY A 31 14.59 18.34 7.98
CA GLY A 31 15.78 17.54 7.60
C GLY A 31 15.59 16.65 6.36
N ASP A 32 16.63 16.49 5.53
CA ASP A 32 16.54 15.92 4.16
C ASP A 32 16.30 14.40 4.10
N ARG A 33 16.95 13.59 4.94
CA ARG A 33 16.72 12.12 4.97
C ARG A 33 15.35 11.76 5.54
N ALA A 34 14.92 12.46 6.60
CA ALA A 34 13.59 12.30 7.16
C ALA A 34 12.51 12.65 6.13
N ARG A 35 12.77 13.65 5.27
CA ARG A 35 11.89 14.05 4.18
C ARG A 35 11.63 12.92 3.18
N GLN A 36 12.67 12.18 2.79
CA GLN A 36 12.53 11.08 1.81
C GLN A 36 11.72 9.91 2.37
N VAL A 37 11.99 9.51 3.62
CA VAL A 37 11.24 8.43 4.29
C VAL A 37 9.80 8.84 4.55
N LEU A 38 9.56 10.06 5.05
CA LEU A 38 8.19 10.58 5.23
C LEU A 38 7.45 10.67 3.89
N ARG A 39 8.12 11.06 2.80
CA ARG A 39 7.47 11.15 1.48
C ARG A 39 7.02 9.78 0.99
N PHE A 40 7.88 8.77 1.09
CA PHE A 40 7.54 7.39 0.71
C PHE A 40 6.38 6.84 1.56
N LEU A 41 6.44 7.05 2.88
CA LEU A 41 5.38 6.59 3.78
C LEU A 41 4.06 7.34 3.54
N ASN A 42 4.12 8.66 3.27
CA ASN A 42 2.94 9.44 2.91
C ASN A 42 2.30 8.92 1.62
N GLU A 43 3.10 8.67 0.59
CA GLU A 43 2.59 8.20 -0.70
C GLU A 43 1.88 6.85 -0.56
N ALA A 44 2.49 5.92 0.16
CA ALA A 44 1.87 4.66 0.53
C ALA A 44 0.56 4.84 1.31
N LEU A 45 0.53 5.72 2.31
CA LEU A 45 -0.67 6.01 3.10
C LEU A 45 -1.78 6.64 2.25
N ILE A 46 -1.45 7.60 1.38
CA ILE A 46 -2.39 8.26 0.48
C ILE A 46 -3.06 7.22 -0.42
N LEU A 47 -2.27 6.36 -1.06
CA LEU A 47 -2.78 5.30 -1.93
C LEU A 47 -3.67 4.32 -1.16
N THR A 48 -3.24 3.90 0.02
CA THR A 48 -3.98 2.96 0.86
C THR A 48 -5.30 3.57 1.36
N LEU A 49 -5.32 4.85 1.71
CA LEU A 49 -6.53 5.57 2.12
C LEU A 49 -7.50 5.77 0.95
N ALA A 50 -7.00 6.19 -0.22
CA ALA A 50 -7.80 6.37 -1.42
C ALA A 50 -8.47 5.07 -1.86
N ALA A 51 -7.75 3.94 -1.82
CA ALA A 51 -8.31 2.63 -2.10
C ALA A 51 -9.34 2.20 -1.03
N GLN A 52 -9.11 2.50 0.24
CA GLN A 52 -10.02 2.16 1.34
C GLN A 52 -11.37 2.86 1.24
N ILE A 53 -11.43 4.11 0.77
CA ILE A 53 -12.71 4.86 0.68
C ILE A 53 -13.78 4.08 -0.09
N LEU A 54 -13.41 3.45 -1.21
CA LEU A 54 -14.34 2.65 -2.01
C LEU A 54 -14.36 1.16 -1.65
N THR A 55 -13.31 0.62 -1.03
CA THR A 55 -13.25 -0.80 -0.68
C THR A 55 -13.86 -1.11 0.68
N ILE A 56 -13.82 -0.20 1.66
CA ILE A 56 -14.45 -0.37 2.99
C ILE A 56 -15.95 -0.69 2.89
N PRO A 57 -16.79 0.12 2.21
CA PRO A 57 -18.22 -0.17 2.12
C PRO A 57 -18.48 -1.49 1.38
N LEU A 58 -17.65 -1.82 0.38
CA LEU A 58 -17.73 -3.08 -0.35
C LEU A 58 -17.38 -4.28 0.55
N VAL A 59 -16.34 -4.18 1.37
CA VAL A 59 -15.91 -5.24 2.30
C VAL A 59 -16.95 -5.46 3.39
N ILE A 60 -17.52 -4.38 3.94
CA ILE A 60 -18.57 -4.46 4.95
C ILE A 60 -19.82 -5.14 4.38
N THR A 61 -20.27 -4.73 3.19
CA THR A 61 -21.47 -5.29 2.56
C THR A 61 -21.28 -6.73 2.07
N HIS A 62 -20.08 -7.11 1.65
CA HIS A 62 -19.82 -8.43 1.06
C HIS A 62 -19.34 -9.48 2.07
N PHE A 63 -18.58 -9.08 3.10
CA PHE A 63 -18.02 -10.00 4.09
C PHE A 63 -18.63 -9.85 5.49
N GLY A 64 -19.40 -8.79 5.74
CA GLY A 64 -20.07 -8.55 7.03
C GLY A 64 -19.14 -8.29 8.22
N ARG A 65 -17.83 -8.12 7.97
CA ARG A 65 -16.81 -7.97 9.01
C ARG A 65 -15.77 -6.94 8.59
N PHE A 66 -15.55 -5.96 9.46
CA PHE A 66 -14.52 -4.92 9.29
C PHE A 66 -13.35 -5.23 10.22
N SER A 67 -12.24 -5.71 9.65
CA SER A 67 -11.01 -5.92 10.42
C SER A 67 -10.20 -4.62 10.42
N LEU A 68 -10.25 -3.87 11.52
CA LEU A 68 -9.35 -2.72 11.73
C LEU A 68 -7.87 -3.14 11.80
N VAL A 69 -7.61 -4.42 12.07
CA VAL A 69 -6.26 -4.98 12.10
C VAL A 69 -5.67 -5.09 10.70
N ALA A 70 -6.50 -5.34 9.67
CA ALA A 70 -6.03 -5.50 8.30
C ALA A 70 -5.28 -4.28 7.72
N PRO A 71 -5.79 -3.03 7.82
CA PRO A 71 -5.04 -1.86 7.34
C PRO A 71 -3.76 -1.58 8.13
N LEU A 72 -3.78 -1.81 9.46
CA LEU A 72 -2.59 -1.68 10.31
C LEU A 72 -1.51 -2.72 9.96
N ALA A 73 -1.92 -3.97 9.79
CA ALA A 73 -1.02 -5.05 9.38
C ALA A 73 -0.43 -4.78 7.98
N ASN A 74 -1.24 -4.36 7.01
CA ASN A 74 -0.75 -4.02 5.67
C ASN A 74 0.24 -2.86 5.68
N LEU A 75 0.01 -1.83 6.50
CA LEU A 75 0.94 -0.71 6.63
C LEU A 75 2.28 -1.14 7.24
N LEU A 76 2.24 -2.01 8.26
CA LEU A 76 3.43 -2.50 8.95
C LEU A 76 4.23 -3.51 8.09
N ILE A 77 3.54 -4.29 7.28
CA ILE A 77 4.14 -5.25 6.33
C ILE A 77 4.73 -4.53 5.12
N LEU A 78 4.19 -3.38 4.72
CA LEU A 78 4.61 -2.63 3.54
C LEU A 78 6.13 -2.43 3.38
N PRO A 79 6.93 -2.07 4.42
CA PRO A 79 8.38 -2.00 4.29
C PRO A 79 9.07 -3.37 4.12
N ALA A 80 8.48 -4.43 4.67
CA ALA A 80 8.97 -5.80 4.53
C ALA A 80 8.51 -6.47 3.22
N GLN A 81 7.50 -5.92 2.55
CA GLN A 81 6.90 -6.54 1.37
C GLN A 81 7.83 -6.57 0.14
N PRO A 82 8.53 -5.49 -0.27
CA PRO A 82 9.45 -5.52 -1.41
C PRO A 82 10.56 -6.56 -1.32
N PRO A 83 11.32 -6.70 -0.19
CA PRO A 83 12.36 -7.71 -0.11
C PRO A 83 11.77 -9.14 -0.10
N ILE A 84 10.63 -9.37 0.55
CA ILE A 84 9.96 -10.67 0.54
C ILE A 84 9.51 -11.05 -0.88
N MET A 85 8.89 -10.12 -1.62
CA MET A 85 8.49 -10.35 -3.01
C MET A 85 9.69 -10.58 -3.93
N GLY A 86 10.77 -9.83 -3.74
CA GLY A 86 12.01 -10.02 -4.50
C GLY A 86 12.66 -11.39 -4.26
N LEU A 87 12.80 -11.79 -3.00
CA LEU A 87 13.34 -13.09 -2.63
C LEU A 87 12.44 -14.25 -3.08
N GLY A 88 11.13 -14.11 -2.91
CA GLY A 88 10.16 -15.11 -3.38
C GLY A 88 10.17 -15.26 -4.90
N GLY A 89 10.26 -14.14 -5.64
CA GLY A 89 10.42 -14.16 -7.09
C GLY A 89 11.71 -14.83 -7.55
N ALA A 90 12.83 -14.50 -6.90
CA ALA A 90 14.12 -15.14 -7.18
C ALA A 90 14.08 -16.66 -6.89
N ALA A 91 13.49 -17.06 -5.76
CA ALA A 91 13.30 -18.46 -5.39
C ALA A 91 12.42 -19.20 -6.41
N ALA A 92 11.33 -18.59 -6.89
CA ALA A 92 10.47 -19.16 -7.91
C ALA A 92 11.22 -19.37 -9.25
N ILE A 93 12.00 -18.38 -9.70
CA ILE A 93 12.80 -18.48 -10.94
C ILE A 93 13.84 -19.60 -10.80
N THR A 94 14.50 -19.67 -9.65
CA THR A 94 15.53 -20.69 -9.40
C THR A 94 14.91 -22.08 -9.31
N GLY A 95 13.74 -22.22 -8.68
CA GLY A 95 13.00 -23.48 -8.60
C GLY A 95 12.40 -23.94 -9.94
N MET A 96 12.07 -23.02 -10.85
CA MET A 96 11.64 -23.36 -12.22
C MET A 96 12.82 -23.64 -13.17
N ALA A 97 14.05 -23.30 -12.79
CA ALA A 97 15.22 -23.66 -13.58
C ALA A 97 15.41 -25.19 -13.49
N PRO A 98 15.47 -25.91 -14.62
CA PRO A 98 15.58 -27.38 -14.65
C PRO A 98 16.90 -27.93 -14.11
N PHE A 99 17.75 -27.09 -13.51
CA PHE A 99 19.03 -27.45 -12.89
C PHE A 99 18.88 -28.03 -11.47
N LEU A 100 17.66 -28.04 -10.92
CA LEU A 100 17.35 -28.53 -9.55
C LEU A 100 16.50 -29.81 -9.53
N GLU A 101 16.27 -30.47 -10.66
CA GLU A 101 15.75 -31.84 -10.69
C GLU A 101 16.92 -32.84 -10.79
N PRO A 102 17.28 -33.56 -9.70
CA PRO A 102 17.99 -34.84 -9.80
C PRO A 102 17.07 -35.98 -10.24
#